data_AF-A0A7J5XBQ7-F1
#
_entry.id   AF-A0A7J5XBQ7-F1
#
_cell.length_a   1.000
_cell.length_b   1.000
_cell.length_c   1.000
_cell.angle_alpha   90.00
_cell.angle_beta   90.00
_cell.angle_gamma   90.00
#
_symmetry.space_group_name_H-M   'P 1'
#
loop_
_entity.id
_entity.type
_entity.pdbx_description
1 polymer ?
#
loop_
_entity_poly.entity_id
_entity_poly.type
_entity_poly.pdbx_seq_one_letter_code
_entity_poly.pdbx_strand_id
1 'polypeptide(L)'
;MKSQRHITDLYEDLRDGHNLISLLEVLSGETLVRPLTFKYLDICFCCDPLSCPNTERDVVRNVRLPREKGRMRFHKLQNVQIALDFLKHRQVKLVNIRNDDIADGNPKLTLGLIWTIILHFQISDIQVNGQSDDMTAKEKLLLWSQRMVEGYQGLRCDNFTTGWRDGKLFNAIIHKHRPTLIDMGKVYRQSNQENLEQAFSVAERDLGVTRLLDPEDVDVLHPDEKSIITYVSSLYDAMPRVPDVQEGVKANELELRWQEYYELVTMLLQWIRHHILVFEERKFPNSYEEIEVLWRQFLKFKETELPAKESDKNRSKHIFKSFEGAVQAGLVKVPPGYHPFDVEKEWGRLHVAILERERLLRKEFERLEQLQRVVSKVQMESGVCEEQLNQVETLLQMDMRMMNSGKPAQHTAEMEADLEKAEGMIRFLFNDVQLLKDGRHLQAEQMYRRVYRLHERLVNLRSEYNLRLKSGVTTSQIPMTQIHTSQIP
;
A
#
# COMPACT_ATOMS: atom_id res chain seq x y z
N MET A 1 -0.31 15.87 39.24
CA MET A 1 0.86 16.20 40.08
C MET A 1 1.48 14.89 40.57
N LYS A 2 2.57 14.42 39.96
CA LYS A 2 3.39 13.36 40.57
C LYS A 2 3.98 13.96 41.84
N SER A 3 3.70 13.39 43.02
CA SER A 3 4.34 13.84 44.25
C SER A 3 5.82 13.54 44.12
N GLN A 4 6.64 14.57 43.93
CA GLN A 4 8.09 14.44 43.91
C GLN A 4 8.52 14.17 45.35
N ARG A 5 8.68 12.89 45.69
CA ARG A 5 9.17 12.46 47.00
C ARG A 5 10.69 12.40 46.91
N HIS A 6 11.34 13.03 47.88
CA HIS A 6 12.78 13.11 47.98
C HIS A 6 13.21 12.42 49.28
N ILE A 7 14.33 11.71 49.24
CA ILE A 7 14.99 11.15 50.42
C ILE A 7 16.36 11.82 50.56
N THR A 8 16.73 12.14 51.79
CA THR A 8 18.02 12.75 52.14
C THR A 8 18.90 11.76 52.88
N ASP A 9 18.30 10.95 53.77
CA ASP A 9 18.98 9.87 54.47
C ASP A 9 18.17 8.58 54.33
N LEU A 10 18.76 7.59 53.65
CA LEU A 10 18.13 6.30 53.38
C LEU A 10 17.70 5.57 54.67
N TYR A 11 18.45 5.72 55.75
CA TYR A 11 18.23 4.97 57.00
C TYR A 11 17.13 5.59 57.86
N GLU A 12 16.82 6.86 57.65
CA GLU A 12 15.73 7.55 58.35
C GLU A 12 14.46 7.64 57.49
N ASP A 13 14.59 7.97 56.21
CA ASP A 13 13.45 8.31 55.34
C ASP A 13 12.66 7.09 54.84
N LEU A 14 13.18 5.87 55.04
CA LEU A 14 12.48 4.63 54.73
C LEU A 14 11.75 4.04 55.94
N ARG A 15 12.02 4.54 57.16
CA ARG A 15 11.52 3.94 58.41
C ARG A 15 10.01 3.96 58.55
N ASP A 16 9.34 4.94 57.93
CA ASP A 16 7.87 5.04 57.97
C ASP A 16 7.15 4.17 56.93
N GLY A 17 7.92 3.52 56.02
CA GLY A 17 7.44 2.68 54.93
C GLY A 17 6.78 3.44 53.78
N HIS A 18 6.52 4.74 53.88
CA HIS A 18 5.77 5.46 52.86
C HIS A 18 6.57 5.70 51.59
N ASN A 19 7.86 6.02 51.70
CA ASN A 19 8.73 6.18 50.54
C ASN A 19 8.98 4.83 49.86
N LEU A 20 9.15 3.76 50.63
CA LEU A 20 9.29 2.40 50.14
C LEU A 20 8.07 1.95 49.31
N ILE A 21 6.85 2.15 49.85
CA ILE A 21 5.61 1.85 49.10
C ILE A 21 5.54 2.67 47.81
N SER A 22 5.92 3.95 47.85
CA SER A 22 5.86 4.82 46.66
C SER A 22 6.85 4.38 45.58
N LEU A 23 8.04 3.95 45.99
CA LEU A 23 9.04 3.41 45.08
C LEU A 23 8.49 2.16 44.37
N LEU A 24 7.89 1.24 45.12
CA LEU A 24 7.32 0.00 44.56
C LEU A 24 6.15 0.29 43.60
N GLU A 25 5.29 1.25 43.91
CA GLU A 25 4.23 1.72 42.99
C GLU A 25 4.81 2.25 41.67
N VAL A 26 5.91 3.01 41.73
CA VAL A 26 6.56 3.54 40.53
C VAL A 26 7.22 2.44 39.71
N LEU A 27 7.95 1.53 40.34
CA LEU A 27 8.71 0.48 39.65
C LEU A 27 7.82 -0.60 39.03
N SER A 28 6.68 -0.91 39.65
CA SER A 28 5.82 -2.01 39.21
C SER A 28 4.87 -1.67 38.07
N GLY A 29 4.61 -0.37 37.82
CA GLY A 29 3.59 0.08 36.87
C GLY A 29 2.15 -0.34 37.21
N GLU A 30 1.94 -1.10 38.29
CA GLU A 30 0.68 -1.72 38.68
C GLU A 30 0.10 -1.15 39.97
N THR A 31 -1.22 -1.03 39.95
CA THR A 31 -2.09 -0.76 41.08
C THR A 31 -2.78 -2.05 41.50
N LEU A 32 -2.43 -2.63 42.65
CA LEU A 32 -3.02 -3.90 43.09
C LEU A 32 -4.46 -3.74 43.62
N VAL A 33 -5.32 -4.65 43.17
CA VAL A 33 -6.67 -4.92 43.71
C VAL A 33 -6.54 -5.46 45.14
N ARG A 34 -7.31 -4.90 46.07
CA ARG A 34 -7.39 -5.43 47.45
C ARG A 34 -7.89 -6.88 47.43
N PRO A 35 -7.34 -7.79 48.27
CA PRO A 35 -8.06 -9.00 48.62
C PRO A 35 -9.32 -8.55 49.38
N LEU A 36 -10.50 -8.91 48.86
CA LEU A 36 -11.77 -8.76 49.57
C LEU A 36 -11.72 -9.68 50.80
N THR A 37 -11.27 -9.16 51.93
CA THR A 37 -11.58 -9.77 53.22
C THR A 37 -13.05 -9.52 53.51
N PHE A 38 -13.84 -10.58 53.38
CA PHE A 38 -15.08 -10.88 54.10
C PHE A 38 -15.46 -9.82 55.15
N LYS A 39 -16.57 -9.12 54.92
CA LYS A 39 -17.55 -8.80 55.98
C LYS A 39 -18.81 -8.12 55.42
N TYR A 40 -19.95 -8.71 55.80
CA TYR A 40 -21.33 -8.22 55.80
C TYR A 40 -22.19 -8.34 54.53
N LEU A 41 -22.90 -9.47 54.49
CA LEU A 41 -24.36 -9.56 54.55
C LEU A 41 -25.15 -9.04 53.35
N ASP A 42 -25.54 -10.00 52.52
CA ASP A 42 -26.72 -9.95 51.65
C ASP A 42 -27.96 -9.45 52.40
N ILE A 43 -28.43 -8.27 52.02
CA ILE A 43 -29.86 -7.92 52.01
C ILE A 43 -30.11 -7.07 50.76
N CYS A 44 -30.53 -7.71 49.67
CA CYS A 44 -31.71 -7.26 48.91
C CYS A 44 -32.08 -8.32 47.86
N PHE A 45 -33.13 -9.07 48.16
CA PHE A 45 -33.98 -9.71 47.14
C PHE A 45 -34.73 -8.62 46.38
N CYS A 46 -35.06 -8.90 45.11
CA CYS A 46 -35.95 -8.16 44.19
C CYS A 46 -35.25 -7.18 43.23
N CYS A 47 -34.87 -7.66 42.04
CA CYS A 47 -35.47 -7.26 40.74
C CYS A 47 -34.76 -7.94 39.55
N ASP A 48 -35.54 -8.22 38.50
CA ASP A 48 -35.26 -9.06 37.32
C ASP A 48 -33.97 -8.78 36.52
N PRO A 49 -33.31 -9.82 35.96
CA PRO A 49 -32.04 -9.71 35.23
C PRO A 49 -32.18 -9.42 33.71
N LEU A 50 -33.18 -8.66 33.25
CA LEU A 50 -33.40 -8.39 31.82
C LEU A 50 -33.53 -6.91 31.41
N SER A 51 -33.12 -5.98 32.27
CA SER A 51 -33.40 -4.55 32.08
C SER A 51 -32.17 -3.65 32.25
N CYS A 52 -31.05 -3.91 31.57
CA CYS A 52 -29.98 -2.92 31.39
C CYS A 52 -29.16 -3.18 30.11
N PRO A 53 -29.17 -2.29 29.10
CA PRO A 53 -28.27 -2.35 27.95
C PRO A 53 -26.95 -1.60 28.25
N ASN A 54 -25.84 -2.18 27.79
CA ASN A 54 -24.53 -1.55 27.53
C ASN A 54 -23.91 -0.66 28.62
N THR A 55 -22.87 -1.16 29.32
CA THR A 55 -21.57 -0.48 29.46
C THR A 55 -20.57 -1.37 30.22
N GLU A 56 -19.94 -2.33 29.53
CA GLU A 56 -18.57 -2.71 29.89
C GLU A 56 -17.64 -1.60 29.41
N ARG A 57 -17.55 -0.54 30.20
CA ARG A 57 -16.34 0.27 30.26
C ARG A 57 -15.65 -0.18 31.53
N ASP A 58 -14.64 -1.04 31.37
CA ASP A 58 -13.65 -1.30 32.40
C ASP A 58 -13.02 0.04 32.82
N VAL A 59 -13.56 0.63 33.87
CA VAL A 59 -12.91 1.71 34.58
C VAL A 59 -11.78 1.07 35.36
N VAL A 60 -10.60 0.99 34.76
CA VAL A 60 -9.33 0.76 35.47
C VAL A 60 -9.20 1.88 36.50
N ARG A 61 -9.70 1.65 37.71
CA ARG A 61 -9.50 2.55 38.84
C ARG A 61 -8.07 2.34 39.33
N ASN A 62 -7.26 3.40 39.31
CA ASN A 62 -5.93 3.46 39.92
C ASN A 62 -5.99 3.13 41.43
N VAL A 63 -5.81 1.87 41.84
CA VAL A 63 -5.78 1.47 43.26
C VAL A 63 -4.33 1.51 43.80
N ARG A 64 -3.98 2.60 44.49
CA ARG A 64 -2.71 2.72 45.24
C ARG A 64 -2.58 1.63 46.30
N LEU A 65 -1.35 1.22 46.61
CA LEU A 65 -1.07 0.30 47.72
C LEU A 65 -1.64 0.88 49.03
N PRO A 66 -2.20 0.03 49.92
CA PRO A 66 -2.74 0.48 51.19
C PRO A 66 -1.66 1.18 52.01
N ARG A 67 -2.03 2.26 52.70
CA ARG A 67 -1.12 3.05 53.55
C ARG A 67 -1.83 3.35 54.84
N GLU A 68 -1.27 2.87 55.94
CA GLU A 68 -1.74 3.24 57.27
C GLU A 68 -1.40 4.71 57.54
N LYS A 69 -2.40 5.46 58.01
CA LYS A 69 -2.26 6.88 58.35
C LYS A 69 -1.99 6.99 59.85
N GLY A 70 -0.79 7.43 60.22
CA GLY A 70 -0.43 7.67 61.61
C GLY A 70 1.07 7.74 61.83
N ARG A 71 1.50 8.34 62.95
CA ARG A 71 2.93 8.57 63.25
C ARG A 71 3.53 7.58 64.26
N MET A 72 2.69 6.79 64.93
CA MET A 72 3.13 5.81 65.93
C MET A 72 3.87 4.63 65.28
N ARG A 73 4.79 4.00 66.01
CA ARG A 73 5.66 2.92 65.51
C ARG A 73 4.89 1.77 64.86
N PHE A 74 3.72 1.39 65.39
CA PHE A 74 2.93 0.31 64.78
C PHE A 74 2.42 0.65 63.36
N HIS A 75 2.10 1.91 63.06
CA HIS A 75 1.74 2.32 61.70
C HIS A 75 2.94 2.20 60.75
N LYS A 76 4.14 2.56 61.23
CA LYS A 76 5.39 2.42 60.47
C LYS A 76 5.68 0.95 60.15
N LEU A 77 5.62 0.08 61.16
CA LEU A 77 5.78 -1.37 61.00
C LEU A 77 4.78 -1.95 59.99
N GLN A 78 3.52 -1.49 60.02
CA GLN A 78 2.49 -1.96 59.10
C GLN A 78 2.75 -1.48 57.67
N ASN A 79 3.16 -0.22 57.47
CA ASN A 79 3.51 0.29 56.14
C ASN A 79 4.72 -0.44 55.54
N VAL A 80 5.75 -0.71 56.33
CA VAL A 80 6.88 -1.54 55.88
C VAL A 80 6.41 -2.95 55.55
N GLN A 81 5.56 -3.56 56.41
CA GLN A 81 5.02 -4.90 56.17
C GLN A 81 4.28 -4.99 54.83
N ILE A 82 3.45 -4.00 54.51
CA ILE A 82 2.75 -3.90 53.22
C ILE A 82 3.73 -3.93 52.04
N ALA A 83 4.84 -3.21 52.13
CA ALA A 83 5.88 -3.21 51.09
C ALA A 83 6.59 -4.57 50.99
N LEU A 84 6.91 -5.22 52.11
CA LEU A 84 7.54 -6.54 52.11
C LEU A 84 6.61 -7.62 51.57
N ASP A 85 5.31 -7.57 51.89
CA ASP A 85 4.32 -8.51 51.38
C ASP A 85 4.08 -8.33 49.88
N PHE A 86 4.09 -7.09 49.39
CA PHE A 86 4.08 -6.81 47.95
C PHE A 86 5.23 -7.50 47.22
N LEU A 87 6.45 -7.38 47.74
CA LEU A 87 7.62 -8.04 47.17
C LEU A 87 7.49 -9.57 47.21
N LYS A 88 7.03 -10.14 48.32
CA LYS A 88 6.78 -11.59 48.42
C LYS A 88 5.72 -12.08 47.44
N HIS A 89 4.65 -11.32 47.23
CA HIS A 89 3.61 -11.63 46.25
C HIS A 89 4.15 -11.68 44.82
N ARG A 90 5.15 -10.85 44.50
CA ARG A 90 5.91 -10.89 43.24
C ARG A 90 7.05 -11.92 43.25
N GLN A 91 7.02 -12.87 44.18
CA GLN A 91 7.98 -13.96 44.31
C GLN A 91 9.43 -13.50 44.60
N VAL A 92 9.61 -12.30 45.15
CA VAL A 92 10.92 -11.80 45.59
C VAL A 92 11.32 -12.50 46.89
N LYS A 93 12.54 -13.06 46.90
CA LYS A 93 13.09 -13.75 48.07
C LYS A 93 13.70 -12.76 49.06
N LEU A 94 12.99 -12.48 50.14
CA LEU A 94 13.48 -11.67 51.26
C LEU A 94 14.15 -12.57 52.32
N VAL A 95 15.48 -12.63 52.30
CA VAL A 95 16.26 -13.45 53.25
C VAL A 95 16.62 -12.61 54.46
N ASN A 96 16.11 -12.98 55.63
CA ASN A 96 16.44 -12.34 56.92
C ASN A 96 16.12 -10.84 57.00
N ILE A 97 15.08 -10.37 56.31
CA ILE A 97 14.60 -8.98 56.39
C ILE A 97 13.19 -8.99 56.97
N ARG A 98 12.99 -8.31 58.10
CA ARG A 98 11.70 -8.13 58.76
C ARG A 98 11.29 -6.65 58.75
N ASN A 99 10.04 -6.37 59.11
CA ASN A 99 9.52 -5.01 59.08
C ASN A 99 10.08 -4.12 60.20
N ASP A 100 10.42 -4.70 61.36
CA ASP A 100 11.06 -4.00 62.47
C ASP A 100 12.49 -3.59 62.14
N ASP A 101 13.25 -4.41 61.42
CA ASP A 101 14.60 -4.07 60.96
C ASP A 101 14.65 -2.75 60.19
N ILE A 102 13.67 -2.54 59.30
CA ILE A 102 13.58 -1.33 58.46
C ILE A 102 12.99 -0.16 59.26
N ALA A 103 11.93 -0.39 60.05
CA ALA A 103 11.30 0.66 60.85
C ALA A 103 12.24 1.23 61.93
N ASP A 104 13.16 0.40 62.44
CA ASP A 104 14.16 0.79 63.41
C ASP A 104 15.46 1.32 62.77
N GLY A 105 15.59 1.27 61.44
CA GLY A 105 16.67 1.91 60.69
C GLY A 105 17.97 1.10 60.60
N ASN A 106 17.91 -0.24 60.62
CA ASN A 106 19.09 -1.09 60.52
C ASN A 106 19.82 -0.90 59.17
N PRO A 107 21.03 -0.30 59.14
CA PRO A 107 21.66 0.09 57.87
C PRO A 107 21.92 -1.08 56.92
N LYS A 108 22.38 -2.21 57.45
CA LYS A 108 22.71 -3.41 56.67
C LYS A 108 21.48 -4.02 56.00
N LEU A 109 20.38 -4.12 56.74
CA LEU A 109 19.15 -4.74 56.24
C LEU A 109 18.37 -3.80 55.33
N THR A 110 18.41 -2.48 55.59
CA THR A 110 17.86 -1.46 54.69
C THR A 110 18.57 -1.47 53.33
N LEU A 111 19.91 -1.46 53.29
CA LEU A 111 20.66 -1.61 52.04
C LEU A 111 20.39 -2.95 51.35
N GLY A 112 20.28 -4.03 52.14
CA GLY A 112 19.92 -5.35 51.63
C GLY A 112 18.55 -5.37 50.94
N LEU A 113 17.57 -4.67 51.51
CA LEU A 113 16.23 -4.53 50.95
C LEU A 113 16.24 -3.73 49.64
N ILE A 114 16.90 -2.57 49.63
CA ILE A 114 17.00 -1.72 48.43
C ILE A 114 17.72 -2.45 47.31
N TRP A 115 18.81 -3.15 47.61
CA TRP A 115 19.49 -4.00 46.64
C TRP A 115 18.56 -5.07 46.06
N THR A 116 17.76 -5.72 46.91
CA THR A 116 16.80 -6.75 46.45
C THR A 116 15.75 -6.16 45.51
N ILE A 117 15.31 -4.93 45.76
CA ILE A 117 14.38 -4.20 44.89
C ILE A 117 15.04 -3.88 43.54
N ILE A 118 16.26 -3.31 43.54
CA ILE A 118 17.01 -3.00 42.32
C ILE A 118 17.23 -4.28 41.50
N LEU A 119 17.69 -5.35 42.15
CA LEU A 119 17.95 -6.63 41.50
C LEU A 119 16.70 -7.17 40.80
N HIS A 120 15.54 -7.10 41.44
CA HIS A 120 14.30 -7.62 40.87
C HIS A 120 13.71 -6.74 39.77
N PHE A 121 13.66 -5.43 39.97
CA PHE A 121 12.95 -4.52 39.06
C PHE A 121 13.80 -3.93 37.93
N GLN A 122 15.13 -3.91 38.08
CA GLN A 122 16.03 -3.27 37.10
C GLN A 122 17.01 -4.25 36.44
N ILE A 123 17.39 -5.33 37.14
CA ILE A 123 18.49 -6.21 36.67
C ILE A 123 17.94 -7.57 36.19
N SER A 124 16.89 -8.10 36.83
CA SER A 124 16.39 -9.46 36.57
C SER A 124 15.73 -9.64 35.19
N ASP A 125 15.35 -8.56 34.52
CA ASP A 125 14.75 -8.57 33.19
C ASP A 125 15.76 -8.40 32.04
N ILE A 126 17.06 -8.24 32.34
CA ILE A 126 18.12 -8.15 31.33
C ILE A 126 18.10 -9.35 30.38
N GLN A 127 18.15 -9.06 29.08
CA GLN A 127 18.18 -10.06 28.01
C GLN A 127 19.41 -9.85 27.14
N VAL A 128 20.13 -10.93 26.84
CA VAL A 128 21.34 -10.90 26.02
C VAL A 128 21.31 -12.06 25.04
N ASN A 129 21.56 -11.81 23.75
CA ASN A 129 21.58 -12.87 22.73
C ASN A 129 22.53 -14.01 23.16
N GLY A 130 22.19 -15.28 22.97
CA GLY A 130 23.09 -16.38 23.36
C GLY A 130 23.36 -16.51 24.87
N GLN A 131 22.53 -15.90 25.72
CA GLN A 131 22.41 -16.28 27.13
C GLN A 131 21.86 -17.72 27.24
N SER A 132 22.18 -18.42 28.33
CA SER A 132 21.52 -19.66 28.71
C SER A 132 20.46 -19.41 29.79
N ASP A 133 19.46 -20.31 29.88
CA ASP A 133 18.31 -20.16 30.78
C ASP A 133 18.69 -20.24 32.27
N ASP A 134 19.84 -20.83 32.59
CA ASP A 134 20.38 -20.98 33.94
C ASP A 134 21.23 -19.79 34.41
N MET A 135 21.53 -18.81 33.54
CA MET A 135 22.30 -17.63 33.93
C MET A 135 21.52 -16.74 34.90
N THR A 136 22.19 -16.33 35.96
CA THR A 136 21.72 -15.27 36.86
C THR A 136 21.68 -13.93 36.14
N ALA A 137 20.85 -13.00 36.64
CA ALA A 137 20.75 -11.64 36.12
C ALA A 137 22.11 -10.90 36.06
N LYS A 138 22.96 -11.14 37.06
CA LYS A 138 24.34 -10.62 37.11
C LYS A 138 25.20 -11.18 35.98
N GLU A 139 25.15 -12.48 35.74
CA GLU A 139 25.92 -13.12 34.66
C GLU A 139 25.46 -12.65 33.28
N LYS A 140 24.15 -12.43 33.10
CA LYS A 140 23.62 -11.82 31.87
C LYS A 140 24.17 -10.41 31.66
N LEU A 141 24.14 -9.56 32.69
CA LEU A 141 24.73 -8.22 32.60
C LEU A 141 26.25 -8.26 32.32
N LEU A 142 26.96 -9.25 32.88
CA LEU A 142 28.39 -9.44 32.64
C LEU A 142 28.65 -9.82 31.18
N LEU A 143 27.88 -10.77 30.64
CA LEU A 143 27.95 -11.18 29.24
C LEU A 143 27.66 -10.01 28.29
N TRP A 144 26.68 -9.18 28.62
CA TRP A 144 26.41 -7.95 27.87
C TRP A 144 27.61 -7.01 27.90
N SER A 145 28.15 -6.74 29.10
CA SER A 145 29.30 -5.83 29.29
C SER A 145 30.53 -6.31 28.50
N GLN A 146 30.80 -7.62 28.51
CA GLN A 146 31.86 -8.26 27.75
C GLN A 146 31.74 -8.00 26.24
N ARG A 147 30.54 -8.12 25.69
CA ARG A 147 30.29 -7.86 24.26
C ARG A 147 30.43 -6.39 23.89
N MET A 148 30.01 -5.51 24.79
CA MET A 148 30.15 -4.08 24.56
C MET A 148 31.62 -3.65 24.50
N VAL A 149 32.52 -4.37 25.17
CA VAL A 149 33.97 -4.10 25.15
C VAL A 149 34.77 -5.04 24.24
N GLU A 150 34.11 -5.89 23.46
CA GLU A 150 34.77 -6.73 22.48
C GLU A 150 35.35 -5.90 21.33
N GLY A 151 36.62 -6.17 21.01
CA GLY A 151 37.38 -5.48 19.96
C GLY A 151 38.21 -4.28 20.45
N TYR A 152 38.10 -3.88 21.73
CA TYR A 152 38.96 -2.85 22.31
C TYR A 152 40.27 -3.45 22.84
N GLN A 153 41.40 -2.85 22.46
CA GLN A 153 42.71 -3.38 22.81
C GLN A 153 42.93 -3.36 24.32
N GLY A 154 43.33 -4.50 24.88
CA GLY A 154 43.70 -4.64 26.29
C GLY A 154 42.55 -4.51 27.30
N LEU A 155 41.29 -4.44 26.85
CA LEU A 155 40.13 -4.39 27.73
C LEU A 155 39.47 -5.77 27.84
N ARG A 156 39.14 -6.15 29.07
CA ARG A 156 38.40 -7.36 29.39
C ARG A 156 37.51 -7.11 30.61
N CYS A 157 36.25 -7.54 30.53
CA CYS A 157 35.28 -7.38 31.60
C CYS A 157 34.98 -8.74 32.25
N ASP A 158 35.57 -9.05 33.39
CA ASP A 158 35.37 -10.33 34.08
C ASP A 158 34.69 -10.20 35.46
N ASN A 159 34.44 -8.96 35.92
CA ASN A 159 33.84 -8.67 37.22
C ASN A 159 33.08 -7.34 37.19
N PHE A 160 32.44 -6.97 38.30
CA PHE A 160 31.85 -5.65 38.53
C PHE A 160 32.55 -4.90 39.68
N THR A 161 33.86 -5.06 39.83
CA THR A 161 34.65 -4.41 40.88
C THR A 161 35.91 -3.78 40.29
N THR A 162 37.07 -4.43 40.44
CA THR A 162 38.38 -3.88 40.10
C THR A 162 38.57 -3.60 38.61
N GLY A 163 37.88 -4.32 37.73
CA GLY A 163 37.97 -4.10 36.27
C GLY A 163 37.39 -2.76 35.82
N TRP A 164 36.54 -2.13 36.65
CA TRP A 164 35.87 -0.87 36.34
C TRP A 164 36.57 0.36 36.93
N ARG A 165 37.54 0.13 37.82
CA ARG A 165 38.26 1.16 38.59
C ARG A 165 38.94 2.20 37.70
N ASP A 166 39.52 1.79 36.57
CA ASP A 166 40.27 2.69 35.69
C ASP A 166 39.40 3.51 34.73
N GLY A 167 38.07 3.33 34.81
CA GLY A 167 37.07 4.02 34.00
C GLY A 167 37.02 3.59 32.53
N LYS A 168 37.92 2.72 32.06
CA LYS A 168 38.01 2.40 30.62
C LYS A 168 36.84 1.56 30.13
N LEU A 169 36.33 0.63 30.96
CA LEU A 169 35.16 -0.17 30.62
C LEU A 169 33.90 0.70 30.41
N PHE A 170 33.67 1.70 31.27
CA PHE A 170 32.55 2.64 31.11
C PHE A 170 32.66 3.40 29.78
N ASN A 171 33.84 3.97 29.51
CA ASN A 171 34.09 4.70 28.26
C ASN A 171 33.93 3.82 27.02
N ALA A 172 34.42 2.58 27.06
CA ALA A 172 34.30 1.64 25.94
C ALA A 172 32.83 1.26 25.65
N ILE A 173 32.01 1.07 26.69
CA ILE A 173 30.57 0.80 26.54
C ILE A 173 29.86 2.00 25.88
N ILE A 174 30.14 3.21 26.35
CA ILE A 174 29.58 4.44 25.77
C ILE A 174 30.03 4.60 24.32
N HIS A 175 31.32 4.43 24.04
CA HIS A 175 31.89 4.51 22.69
C HIS A 175 31.28 3.47 21.74
N LYS A 176 31.06 2.23 22.19
CA LYS A 176 30.44 1.17 21.38
C LYS A 176 29.03 1.57 20.92
N HIS A 177 28.29 2.24 21.79
CA HIS A 177 26.95 2.73 21.46
C HIS A 177 26.98 3.98 20.58
N ARG A 178 27.82 4.96 20.92
CA ARG A 178 28.00 6.22 20.16
C ARG A 178 29.48 6.59 20.06
N PRO A 179 30.15 6.19 18.98
CA PRO A 179 31.61 6.40 18.83
C PRO A 179 32.04 7.86 18.86
N THR A 180 31.16 8.79 18.46
CA THR A 180 31.47 10.21 18.37
C THR A 180 31.62 10.92 19.72
N LEU A 181 31.15 10.31 20.82
CA LEU A 181 31.14 10.95 22.14
C LEU A 181 32.44 10.76 22.92
N ILE A 182 33.23 9.73 22.60
CA ILE A 182 34.41 9.33 23.37
C ILE A 182 35.60 9.16 22.44
N ASP A 183 36.75 9.74 22.78
CA ASP A 183 38.00 9.46 22.09
C ASP A 183 38.78 8.38 22.87
N MET A 184 38.66 7.13 22.44
CA MET A 184 39.33 6.01 23.12
C MET A 184 40.86 6.16 23.12
N GLY A 185 41.44 6.85 22.13
CA GLY A 185 42.89 7.12 22.11
C GLY A 185 43.33 7.99 23.29
N LYS A 186 42.49 8.91 23.77
CA LYS A 186 42.74 9.67 25.01
C LYS A 186 42.51 8.84 26.25
N VAL A 187 41.41 8.08 26.30
CA VAL A 187 41.03 7.24 27.44
C VAL A 187 42.16 6.30 27.90
N TYR A 188 42.92 5.73 26.96
CA TYR A 188 44.04 4.86 27.30
C TYR A 188 45.23 5.55 27.99
N ARG A 189 45.33 6.88 27.90
CA ARG A 189 46.46 7.68 28.43
C ARG A 189 46.09 8.55 29.63
N GLN A 190 44.80 8.70 29.92
CA GLN A 190 44.28 9.49 31.03
C GLN A 190 44.33 8.72 32.35
N SER A 191 44.24 9.46 33.45
CA SER A 191 44.10 8.90 34.79
C SER A 191 42.71 8.27 34.99
N ASN A 192 42.59 7.42 36.02
CA ASN A 192 41.33 6.78 36.39
C ASN A 192 40.24 7.83 36.66
N GLN A 193 40.57 8.86 37.45
CA GLN A 193 39.66 9.94 37.82
C GLN A 193 39.10 10.67 36.59
N GLU A 194 39.97 11.01 35.63
CA GLU A 194 39.56 11.68 34.39
C GLU A 194 38.65 10.79 33.54
N ASN A 195 38.98 9.50 33.43
CA ASN A 195 38.17 8.55 32.66
C ASN A 195 36.79 8.36 33.28
N LEU A 196 36.71 8.22 34.61
CA LEU A 196 35.46 8.06 35.35
C LEU A 196 34.59 9.32 35.24
N GLU A 197 35.17 10.50 35.49
CA GLU A 197 34.46 11.79 35.37
C GLU A 197 33.91 12.00 33.95
N GLN A 198 34.72 11.71 32.93
CA GLN A 198 34.29 11.79 31.53
C GLN A 198 33.12 10.85 31.25
N ALA A 199 33.24 9.57 31.62
CA ALA A 199 32.21 8.58 31.34
C ALA A 199 30.88 8.97 31.99
N PHE A 200 30.89 9.34 33.27
CA PHE A 200 29.69 9.69 34.01
C PHE A 200 29.04 10.98 33.48
N SER A 201 29.85 12.00 33.17
CA SER A 201 29.37 13.26 32.58
C SER A 201 28.75 13.07 31.19
N VAL A 202 29.38 12.26 30.33
CA VAL A 202 28.86 11.96 28.99
C VAL A 202 27.59 11.11 29.07
N ALA A 203 27.55 10.11 29.94
CA ALA A 203 26.37 9.27 30.12
C ALA A 203 25.16 10.07 30.61
N GLU A 204 25.35 11.00 31.55
CA GLU A 204 24.29 11.88 32.03
C GLU A 204 23.80 12.85 30.95
N ARG A 205 24.73 13.59 30.32
CA ARG A 205 24.37 14.64 29.36
C ARG A 205 23.82 14.10 28.05
N ASP A 206 24.44 13.06 27.49
CA ASP A 206 24.21 12.63 26.12
C ASP A 206 23.35 11.35 26.00
N LEU A 207 23.30 10.54 27.07
CA LEU A 207 22.50 9.30 27.13
C LEU A 207 21.36 9.36 28.15
N GLY A 208 21.29 10.40 29.00
CA GLY A 208 20.24 10.56 30.01
C GLY A 208 20.33 9.57 31.17
N VAL A 209 21.50 8.98 31.40
CA VAL A 209 21.74 8.02 32.49
C VAL A 209 22.09 8.79 33.76
N THR A 210 21.24 8.68 34.78
CA THR A 210 21.47 9.34 36.08
C THR A 210 22.84 8.98 36.65
N ARG A 211 23.61 9.98 37.07
CA ARG A 211 24.92 9.81 37.71
C ARG A 211 24.74 9.27 39.15
N LEU A 212 24.90 7.95 39.32
CA LEU A 212 24.74 7.27 40.61
C LEU A 212 26.06 7.03 41.36
N LEU A 213 27.20 7.24 40.69
CA LEU A 213 28.53 6.99 41.20
C LEU A 213 29.37 8.26 41.14
N ASP A 214 30.17 8.47 42.17
CA ASP A 214 31.22 9.47 42.17
C ASP A 214 32.56 8.81 41.81
N PRO A 215 33.42 9.44 40.99
CA PRO A 215 34.68 8.85 40.58
C PRO A 215 35.58 8.42 41.74
N GLU A 216 35.62 9.18 42.83
CA GLU A 216 36.40 8.87 44.04
C GLU A 216 35.94 7.60 44.76
N ASP A 217 34.66 7.23 44.67
CA ASP A 217 34.11 6.01 45.25
C ASP A 217 34.43 4.78 44.38
N VAL A 218 34.78 5.01 43.12
CA VAL A 218 35.15 3.97 42.16
C VAL A 218 36.66 3.81 42.03
N ASP A 219 37.47 4.88 42.13
CA ASP A 219 38.94 4.79 42.10
C ASP A 219 39.55 4.36 43.45
N VAL A 220 39.02 3.27 44.00
CA VAL A 220 39.50 2.62 45.22
C VAL A 220 39.99 1.20 44.91
N LEU A 221 40.75 0.60 45.83
CA LEU A 221 41.30 -0.76 45.64
C LEU A 221 40.23 -1.81 45.38
N HIS A 222 39.07 -1.68 46.03
CA HIS A 222 37.96 -2.62 45.94
C HIS A 222 36.63 -1.86 45.83
N PRO A 223 36.23 -1.46 44.61
CA PRO A 223 34.95 -0.78 44.40
C PRO A 223 33.77 -1.67 44.80
N ASP A 224 32.70 -1.09 45.33
CA ASP A 224 31.51 -1.86 45.72
C ASP A 224 30.81 -2.47 44.52
N GLU A 225 30.69 -3.80 44.52
CA GLU A 225 30.17 -4.55 43.38
C GLU A 225 28.72 -4.19 43.03
N LYS A 226 27.90 -3.95 44.05
CA LYS A 226 26.47 -3.69 43.86
C LYS A 226 26.27 -2.31 43.24
N SER A 227 27.02 -1.32 43.70
CA SER A 227 27.02 0.03 43.14
C SER A 227 27.41 0.03 41.66
N ILE A 228 28.48 -0.68 41.28
CA ILE A 228 28.87 -0.82 39.87
C ILE A 228 27.77 -1.52 39.06
N ILE A 229 27.24 -2.66 39.54
CA ILE A 229 26.16 -3.37 38.84
C ILE A 229 24.94 -2.46 38.62
N THR A 230 24.52 -1.71 39.63
CA THR A 230 23.38 -0.80 39.53
C THR A 230 23.59 0.24 38.44
N TYR A 231 24.77 0.87 38.40
CA TYR A 231 25.06 1.88 37.38
C TYR A 231 25.21 1.28 35.97
N VAL A 232 25.87 0.13 35.84
CA VAL A 232 26.02 -0.56 34.55
C VAL A 232 24.67 -1.06 34.02
N SER A 233 23.76 -1.48 34.90
CA SER A 233 22.39 -1.81 34.53
C SER A 233 21.63 -0.57 34.03
N SER A 234 21.83 0.60 34.63
CA SER A 234 21.26 1.85 34.10
C SER A 234 21.83 2.23 32.74
N LEU A 235 23.12 1.96 32.49
CA LEU A 235 23.71 2.10 31.15
C LEU A 235 23.07 1.12 30.16
N TYR A 236 22.84 -0.14 30.54
CA TYR A 236 22.15 -1.13 29.71
C TYR A 236 20.75 -0.65 29.29
N ASP A 237 19.96 -0.10 30.21
CA ASP A 237 18.60 0.39 29.92
C ASP A 237 18.57 1.58 28.94
N ALA A 238 19.62 2.39 28.92
CA ALA A 238 19.74 3.51 27.98
C ALA A 238 20.20 3.08 26.58
N MET A 239 20.69 1.85 26.41
CA MET A 239 21.08 1.33 25.11
C MET A 239 19.88 0.73 24.35
N PRO A 240 19.86 0.78 23.01
CA PRO A 240 18.83 0.13 22.21
C PRO A 240 18.75 -1.36 22.56
N ARG A 241 17.59 -1.78 23.06
CA ARG A 241 17.30 -3.19 23.29
C ARG A 241 17.35 -3.88 21.92
N VAL A 242 18.16 -4.94 21.81
CA VAL A 242 18.03 -5.85 20.66
C VAL A 242 16.63 -6.44 20.78
N PRO A 243 15.76 -6.29 19.77
CA PRO A 243 14.44 -6.91 19.81
C PRO A 243 14.61 -8.39 20.11
N ASP A 244 13.74 -8.93 20.96
CA ASP A 244 13.72 -10.35 21.25
C ASP A 244 13.79 -11.11 19.92
N VAL A 245 14.61 -12.17 19.79
CA VAL A 245 14.85 -12.80 18.47
C VAL A 245 13.52 -13.17 17.79
N GLN A 246 12.49 -13.48 18.58
CA GLN A 246 11.12 -13.72 18.12
C GLN A 246 10.36 -12.44 17.67
N GLU A 247 10.53 -11.30 18.34
CA GLU A 247 9.95 -10.02 17.93
C GLU A 247 10.66 -9.44 16.69
N GLY A 248 11.99 -9.55 16.62
CA GLY A 248 12.76 -9.20 15.42
C GLY A 248 12.40 -10.06 14.21
N VAL A 249 12.19 -11.37 14.41
CA VAL A 249 11.71 -12.27 13.34
C VAL A 249 10.29 -11.92 12.91
N LYS A 250 9.37 -11.62 13.85
CA LYS A 250 7.99 -11.20 13.51
C LYS A 250 7.94 -9.84 12.80
N ALA A 251 8.77 -8.88 13.22
CA ALA A 251 8.87 -7.58 12.57
C ALA A 251 9.43 -7.71 11.15
N ASN A 252 10.48 -8.52 10.97
CA ASN A 252 11.04 -8.82 9.64
C ASN A 252 10.07 -9.59 8.75
N GLU A 253 9.31 -10.54 9.30
CA GLU A 253 8.28 -11.25 8.53
C GLU A 253 7.16 -10.30 8.11
N LEU A 254 6.70 -9.42 9.02
CA LEU A 254 5.70 -8.41 8.70
C LEU A 254 6.16 -7.45 7.60
N GLU A 255 7.41 -6.98 7.67
CA GLU A 255 8.02 -6.13 6.65
C GLU A 255 8.11 -6.83 5.30
N LEU A 256 8.53 -8.11 5.28
CA LEU A 256 8.59 -8.92 4.07
C LEU A 256 7.20 -9.12 3.44
N ARG A 257 6.18 -9.46 4.25
CA ARG A 257 4.80 -9.63 3.76
C ARG A 257 4.21 -8.33 3.22
N TRP A 258 4.50 -7.21 3.89
CA TRP A 258 4.10 -5.89 3.43
C TRP A 258 4.76 -5.54 2.09
N GLN A 259 6.07 -5.77 1.96
CA GLN A 259 6.81 -5.50 0.73
C GLN A 259 6.29 -6.37 -0.43
N GLU A 260 6.09 -7.67 -0.19
CA GLU A 260 5.54 -8.60 -1.18
C GLU A 260 4.15 -8.16 -1.66
N TYR A 261 3.29 -7.73 -0.74
CA TYR A 261 1.96 -7.19 -1.07
C TYR A 261 2.06 -5.90 -1.89
N TYR A 262 2.90 -4.97 -1.45
CA TYR A 262 3.06 -3.66 -2.08
C TYR A 262 3.56 -3.78 -3.53
N GLU A 263 4.59 -4.60 -3.77
CA GLU A 263 5.14 -4.83 -5.11
C GLU A 263 4.10 -5.51 -6.02
N LEU A 264 3.43 -6.56 -5.54
CA LEU A 264 2.42 -7.28 -6.30
C LEU A 264 1.24 -6.37 -6.68
N VAL A 265 0.73 -5.58 -5.74
CA VAL A 265 -0.39 -4.65 -5.98
C VAL A 265 0.03 -3.51 -6.90
N THR A 266 1.25 -2.98 -6.76
CA THR A 266 1.77 -1.94 -7.65
C THR A 266 1.77 -2.42 -9.09
N MET A 267 2.33 -3.60 -9.35
CA MET A 267 2.39 -4.21 -10.67
C MET A 267 0.98 -4.51 -11.22
N LEU A 268 0.09 -5.04 -10.37
CA LEU A 268 -1.28 -5.34 -10.76
C LEU A 268 -2.05 -4.08 -11.14
N LEU A 269 -1.98 -3.01 -10.35
CA LEU A 269 -2.66 -1.74 -10.62
C LEU A 269 -2.12 -1.06 -11.88
N GLN A 270 -0.81 -1.10 -12.12
CA GLN A 270 -0.21 -0.58 -13.36
C GLN A 270 -0.73 -1.35 -14.58
N TRP A 271 -0.76 -2.68 -14.50
CA TRP A 271 -1.28 -3.54 -15.56
C TRP A 271 -2.77 -3.28 -15.83
N ILE A 272 -3.60 -3.19 -14.78
CA ILE A 272 -5.03 -2.85 -14.88
C ILE A 272 -5.21 -1.51 -15.61
N ARG A 273 -4.51 -0.46 -15.18
CA ARG A 273 -4.64 0.89 -15.76
C ARG A 273 -4.21 0.91 -17.22
N HIS A 274 -3.13 0.21 -17.57
CA HIS A 274 -2.68 0.09 -18.94
C HIS A 274 -3.76 -0.54 -19.84
N HIS A 275 -4.32 -1.68 -19.45
CA HIS A 275 -5.32 -2.37 -20.26
C HIS A 275 -6.65 -1.63 -20.34
N ILE A 276 -7.06 -0.90 -19.29
CA ILE A 276 -8.22 0.01 -19.38
C ILE A 276 -8.00 1.03 -20.49
N LEU A 277 -6.84 1.71 -20.53
CA LEU A 277 -6.53 2.68 -21.57
C LEU A 277 -6.54 2.07 -22.98
N VAL A 278 -5.97 0.87 -23.14
CA VAL A 278 -5.96 0.16 -24.43
C VAL A 278 -7.39 -0.20 -24.88
N PHE A 279 -8.24 -0.65 -23.96
CA PHE A 279 -9.62 -1.04 -24.27
C PHE A 279 -10.58 0.13 -24.47
N GLU A 280 -10.27 1.30 -23.92
CA GLU A 280 -11.02 2.54 -24.14
C GLU A 280 -10.78 3.18 -25.51
N GLU A 281 -9.79 2.71 -26.30
CA GLU A 281 -9.56 3.18 -27.66
C GLU A 281 -10.78 2.92 -28.55
N ARG A 282 -11.28 3.98 -29.20
CA ARG A 282 -12.51 3.97 -30.02
C ARG A 282 -12.23 4.04 -31.52
N LYS A 283 -10.98 4.24 -31.92
CA LYS A 283 -10.58 4.19 -33.33
C LYS A 283 -10.42 2.74 -33.76
N PHE A 284 -11.23 2.36 -34.75
CA PHE A 284 -11.20 1.04 -35.36
C PHE A 284 -10.67 1.13 -36.79
N PRO A 285 -9.85 0.14 -37.21
CA PRO A 285 -9.46 0.00 -38.60
C PRO A 285 -10.65 -0.24 -39.53
N ASN A 286 -10.46 -0.02 -40.84
CA ASN A 286 -11.52 -0.13 -41.84
C ASN A 286 -11.49 -1.46 -42.63
N SER A 287 -10.48 -2.31 -42.41
CA SER A 287 -10.36 -3.65 -43.01
C SER A 287 -10.89 -4.72 -42.05
N TYR A 288 -11.54 -5.73 -42.63
CA TYR A 288 -12.02 -6.89 -41.88
C TYR A 288 -10.86 -7.67 -41.24
N GLU A 289 -9.78 -7.87 -41.99
CA GLU A 289 -8.58 -8.57 -41.56
C GLU A 289 -7.91 -7.88 -40.36
N GLU A 290 -7.86 -6.54 -40.36
CA GLU A 290 -7.30 -5.77 -39.25
C GLU A 290 -8.16 -5.87 -37.97
N ILE A 291 -9.49 -5.85 -38.11
CA ILE A 291 -10.42 -6.07 -36.98
C ILE A 291 -10.28 -7.51 -36.45
N GLU A 292 -10.09 -8.49 -37.32
CA GLU A 292 -9.85 -9.88 -36.94
C GLU A 292 -8.56 -10.06 -36.14
N VAL A 293 -7.50 -9.34 -36.50
CA VAL A 293 -6.26 -9.31 -35.71
C VAL A 293 -6.51 -8.74 -34.31
N LEU A 294 -7.25 -7.62 -34.20
CA LEU A 294 -7.61 -7.04 -32.89
C LEU A 294 -8.46 -8.00 -32.05
N TRP A 295 -9.38 -8.74 -32.68
CA TRP A 295 -10.20 -9.75 -32.02
C TRP A 295 -9.36 -10.91 -31.49
N ARG A 296 -8.42 -11.44 -32.31
CA ARG A 296 -7.51 -12.51 -31.87
C ARG A 296 -6.62 -12.07 -30.71
N GLN A 297 -6.11 -10.84 -30.74
CA GLN A 297 -5.35 -10.27 -29.62
C GLN A 297 -6.22 -10.16 -28.36
N PHE A 298 -7.46 -9.69 -28.50
CA PHE A 298 -8.41 -9.60 -27.39
C PHE A 298 -8.76 -10.96 -26.77
N LEU A 299 -8.98 -11.99 -27.60
CA LEU A 299 -9.21 -13.36 -27.11
C LEU A 299 -7.99 -13.92 -26.39
N LYS A 300 -6.79 -13.75 -26.96
CA LYS A 300 -5.54 -14.17 -26.31
C LYS A 300 -5.39 -13.52 -24.93
N PHE A 301 -5.68 -12.24 -24.81
CA PHE A 301 -5.69 -11.55 -23.52
C PHE A 301 -6.67 -12.22 -22.53
N LYS A 302 -7.91 -12.50 -22.94
CA LYS A 302 -8.93 -13.15 -22.08
C LYS A 302 -8.54 -14.57 -21.65
N GLU A 303 -7.88 -15.33 -22.52
CA GLU A 303 -7.55 -16.74 -22.27
C GLU A 303 -6.24 -16.92 -21.51
N THR A 304 -5.31 -15.98 -21.62
CA THR A 304 -3.95 -16.17 -21.08
C THR A 304 -3.59 -15.15 -20.00
N GLU A 305 -3.71 -13.86 -20.29
CA GLU A 305 -3.23 -12.80 -19.40
C GLU A 305 -4.20 -12.54 -18.25
N LEU A 306 -5.51 -12.47 -18.56
CA LEU A 306 -6.54 -12.17 -17.58
C LEU A 306 -6.62 -13.21 -16.44
N PRO A 307 -6.62 -14.54 -16.70
CA PRO A 307 -6.67 -15.53 -15.63
C PRO A 307 -5.41 -15.53 -14.77
N ALA A 308 -4.24 -15.32 -15.37
CA ALA A 308 -2.98 -15.21 -14.63
C ALA A 308 -3.01 -14.01 -13.67
N LYS A 309 -3.52 -12.86 -14.13
CA LYS A 309 -3.64 -11.64 -13.31
C LYS A 309 -4.76 -11.73 -12.27
N GLU A 310 -5.81 -12.50 -12.53
CA GLU A 310 -6.81 -12.83 -11.51
C GLU A 310 -6.21 -13.68 -10.39
N SER A 311 -5.31 -14.61 -10.72
CA SER A 311 -4.55 -15.37 -9.72
C SER A 311 -3.67 -14.45 -8.88
N ASP A 312 -2.96 -13.50 -9.49
CA ASP A 312 -2.17 -12.47 -8.79
C ASP A 312 -3.04 -11.64 -7.83
N LYS A 313 -4.22 -11.20 -8.28
CA LYS A 313 -5.19 -10.49 -7.43
C LYS A 313 -5.66 -11.34 -6.25
N ASN A 314 -5.94 -12.62 -6.48
CA ASN A 314 -6.36 -13.52 -5.40
C ASN A 314 -5.21 -13.75 -4.42
N ARG A 315 -3.98 -13.94 -4.91
CA ARG A 315 -2.77 -14.03 -4.07
C ARG A 315 -2.58 -12.78 -3.22
N SER A 316 -2.75 -11.58 -3.77
CA SER A 316 -2.59 -10.34 -2.99
C SER A 316 -3.59 -10.26 -1.81
N LYS A 317 -4.83 -10.73 -1.98
CA LYS A 317 -5.80 -10.85 -0.87
C LYS A 317 -5.33 -11.80 0.23
N HIS A 318 -4.73 -12.93 -0.14
CA HIS A 318 -4.20 -13.89 0.83
C HIS A 318 -3.01 -13.30 1.61
N ILE A 319 -2.10 -12.59 0.92
CA ILE A 319 -0.97 -11.91 1.57
C ILE A 319 -1.51 -10.84 2.53
N PHE A 320 -2.45 -9.99 2.11
CA PHE A 320 -3.05 -8.97 2.98
C PHE A 320 -3.67 -9.55 4.24
N LYS A 321 -4.43 -10.65 4.11
CA LYS A 321 -5.05 -11.34 5.24
C LYS A 321 -4.02 -11.81 6.28
N SER A 322 -2.79 -12.12 5.87
CA SER A 322 -1.73 -12.55 6.80
C SER A 322 -1.23 -11.43 7.72
N PHE A 323 -1.38 -10.15 7.34
CA PHE A 323 -0.93 -9.01 8.14
C PHE A 323 -2.05 -7.99 8.48
N GLU A 324 -3.31 -8.28 8.14
CA GLU A 324 -4.46 -7.40 8.36
C GLU A 324 -4.59 -6.94 9.82
N GLY A 325 -4.31 -7.81 10.79
CA GLY A 325 -4.30 -7.46 12.21
C GLY A 325 -3.28 -6.35 12.55
N ALA A 326 -2.12 -6.34 11.89
CA ALA A 326 -1.10 -5.30 12.06
C ALA A 326 -1.52 -3.95 11.46
N VAL A 327 -2.33 -3.98 10.40
CA VAL A 327 -2.96 -2.77 9.83
C VAL A 327 -4.00 -2.20 10.81
N GLN A 328 -4.86 -3.05 11.36
CA GLN A 328 -5.87 -2.65 12.34
C GLN A 328 -5.26 -2.11 13.64
N ALA A 329 -4.11 -2.68 14.06
CA ALA A 329 -3.32 -2.20 15.19
C ALA A 329 -2.54 -0.90 14.89
N GLY A 330 -2.53 -0.41 13.65
CA GLY A 330 -1.82 0.81 13.24
C GLY A 330 -0.30 0.65 13.09
N LEU A 331 0.22 -0.59 13.10
CA LEU A 331 1.63 -0.90 12.91
C LEU A 331 2.05 -0.80 11.43
N VAL A 332 1.13 -1.11 10.51
CA VAL A 332 1.32 -0.96 9.06
C VAL A 332 0.33 0.07 8.52
N LYS A 333 0.83 1.10 7.85
CA LYS A 333 0.00 2.12 7.19
C LYS A 333 -0.12 1.81 5.70
N VAL A 334 -1.32 1.40 5.29
CA VAL A 334 -1.63 1.15 3.87
C VAL A 334 -1.82 2.47 3.13
N PRO A 335 -1.07 2.75 2.05
CA PRO A 335 -1.27 3.96 1.25
C PRO A 335 -2.66 4.00 0.58
N PRO A 336 -3.21 5.19 0.29
CA PRO A 336 -4.47 5.31 -0.44
C PRO A 336 -4.42 4.58 -1.80
N GLY A 337 -5.47 3.81 -2.11
CA GLY A 337 -5.56 3.04 -3.36
C GLY A 337 -4.88 1.67 -3.33
N TYR A 338 -4.20 1.32 -2.24
CA TYR A 338 -3.56 0.02 -2.03
C TYR A 338 -4.37 -0.91 -1.12
N HIS A 339 -5.55 -0.50 -0.65
CA HIS A 339 -6.39 -1.41 0.11
C HIS A 339 -6.98 -2.48 -0.82
N PRO A 340 -7.18 -3.75 -0.38
CA PRO A 340 -7.80 -4.78 -1.23
C PRO A 340 -9.15 -4.39 -1.85
N PHE A 341 -9.93 -3.54 -1.15
CA PHE A 341 -11.16 -2.96 -1.68
C PHE A 341 -10.93 -2.04 -2.89
N ASP A 342 -9.87 -1.22 -2.86
CA ASP A 342 -9.52 -0.34 -3.97
C ASP A 342 -9.03 -1.14 -5.18
N VAL A 343 -8.25 -2.19 -4.94
CA VAL A 343 -7.81 -3.12 -5.99
C VAL A 343 -8.99 -3.81 -6.66
N GLU A 344 -9.98 -4.27 -5.87
CA GLU A 344 -11.19 -4.88 -6.42
C GLU A 344 -12.04 -3.89 -7.23
N LYS A 345 -12.09 -2.62 -6.80
CA LYS A 345 -12.76 -1.55 -7.55
C LYS A 345 -12.11 -1.31 -8.91
N GLU A 346 -10.78 -1.21 -8.96
CA GLU A 346 -10.04 -1.06 -10.22
C GLU A 346 -10.16 -2.31 -11.11
N TRP A 347 -10.17 -3.50 -10.52
CA TRP A 347 -10.47 -4.76 -11.22
C TRP A 347 -11.87 -4.77 -11.86
N GLY A 348 -12.86 -4.22 -11.16
CA GLY A 348 -14.21 -4.01 -11.69
C GLY A 348 -14.24 -3.05 -12.88
N ARG A 349 -13.46 -1.96 -12.84
CA ARG A 349 -13.33 -1.04 -13.98
C ARG A 349 -12.72 -1.73 -15.21
N LEU A 350 -11.72 -2.58 -15.01
CA LEU A 350 -11.16 -3.40 -16.09
C LEU A 350 -12.22 -4.32 -16.71
N HIS A 351 -13.06 -4.98 -15.90
CA HIS A 351 -14.14 -5.84 -16.41
C HIS A 351 -15.12 -5.06 -17.30
N VAL A 352 -15.52 -3.86 -16.88
CA VAL A 352 -16.37 -2.99 -17.69
C VAL A 352 -15.69 -2.63 -19.01
N ALA A 353 -14.41 -2.28 -18.99
CA ALA A 353 -13.64 -1.96 -20.20
C ALA A 353 -13.53 -3.17 -21.14
N ILE A 354 -13.32 -4.38 -20.61
CA ILE A 354 -13.27 -5.63 -21.39
C ILE A 354 -14.62 -5.89 -22.08
N LEU A 355 -15.72 -5.79 -21.34
CA LEU A 355 -17.07 -6.01 -21.89
C LEU A 355 -17.39 -4.99 -22.98
N GLU A 356 -17.05 -3.71 -22.76
CA GLU A 356 -17.27 -2.66 -23.73
C GLU A 356 -16.40 -2.85 -24.99
N ARG A 357 -15.13 -3.25 -24.83
CA ARG A 357 -14.24 -3.56 -25.96
C ARG A 357 -14.79 -4.71 -26.80
N GLU A 358 -15.25 -5.79 -26.16
CA GLU A 358 -15.86 -6.92 -26.84
C GLU A 358 -17.10 -6.50 -27.62
N ARG A 359 -17.96 -5.68 -27.00
CA ARG A 359 -19.17 -5.15 -27.61
C ARG A 359 -18.86 -4.26 -28.82
N LEU A 360 -17.84 -3.40 -28.73
CA LEU A 360 -17.42 -2.53 -29.83
C LEU A 360 -16.84 -3.32 -31.00
N LEU A 361 -15.96 -4.30 -30.74
CA LEU A 361 -15.40 -5.16 -31.79
C LEU A 361 -16.50 -5.92 -32.53
N ARG A 362 -17.49 -6.48 -31.83
CA ARG A 362 -18.65 -7.16 -32.46
C ARG A 362 -19.45 -6.21 -33.36
N LYS A 363 -19.72 -4.99 -32.89
CA LYS A 363 -20.40 -3.97 -33.72
C LYS A 363 -19.62 -3.61 -34.97
N GLU A 364 -18.29 -3.53 -34.89
CA GLU A 364 -17.46 -3.26 -36.06
C GLU A 364 -17.46 -4.40 -37.08
N PHE A 365 -17.46 -5.67 -36.62
CA PHE A 365 -17.68 -6.82 -37.51
C PHE A 365 -19.03 -6.74 -38.23
N GLU A 366 -20.12 -6.51 -37.48
CA GLU A 366 -21.47 -6.38 -38.04
C GLU A 366 -21.55 -5.23 -39.07
N ARG A 367 -20.93 -4.10 -38.75
CA ARG A 367 -20.85 -2.93 -39.64
C ARG A 367 -20.11 -3.28 -40.94
N LEU A 368 -18.95 -3.92 -40.86
CA LEU A 368 -18.16 -4.29 -42.04
C LEU A 368 -18.88 -5.33 -42.90
N GLU A 369 -19.51 -6.34 -42.30
CA GLU A 369 -20.33 -7.30 -43.04
C GLU A 369 -21.51 -6.64 -43.75
N GLN A 370 -22.20 -5.71 -43.09
CA GLN A 370 -23.32 -4.98 -43.70
C GLN A 370 -22.84 -4.14 -44.88
N LEU A 371 -21.73 -3.42 -44.75
CA LEU A 371 -21.16 -2.61 -45.83
C LEU A 371 -20.68 -3.48 -46.99
N GLN A 372 -20.12 -4.66 -46.72
CA GLN A 372 -19.74 -5.60 -47.77
C GLN A 372 -20.95 -6.09 -48.58
N ARG A 373 -22.11 -6.32 -47.94
CA ARG A 373 -23.36 -6.64 -48.65
C ARG A 373 -23.81 -5.48 -49.54
N VAL A 374 -23.66 -4.24 -49.08
CA VAL A 374 -23.97 -3.04 -49.87
C VAL A 374 -23.04 -2.92 -51.07
N VAL A 375 -21.75 -3.23 -50.93
CA VAL A 375 -20.83 -3.30 -52.09
C VAL A 375 -21.33 -4.30 -53.12
N SER A 376 -21.64 -5.53 -52.70
CA SER A 376 -22.13 -6.57 -53.61
C SER A 376 -23.45 -6.15 -54.29
N LYS A 377 -24.34 -5.47 -53.57
CA LYS A 377 -25.57 -4.90 -54.12
C LYS A 377 -25.26 -3.84 -55.20
N VAL A 378 -24.42 -2.86 -54.90
CA VAL A 378 -24.02 -1.81 -55.85
C VAL A 378 -23.36 -2.41 -57.09
N GLN A 379 -22.51 -3.43 -56.93
CA GLN A 379 -21.89 -4.13 -58.06
C GLN A 379 -22.93 -4.80 -58.96
N MET A 380 -23.89 -5.53 -58.38
CA MET A 380 -24.96 -6.20 -59.12
C MET A 380 -25.90 -5.21 -59.80
N GLU A 381 -26.44 -4.24 -59.06
CA GLU A 381 -27.42 -3.27 -59.57
C GLU A 381 -26.81 -2.29 -60.58
N SER A 382 -25.53 -1.93 -60.44
CA SER A 382 -24.83 -1.16 -61.47
C SER A 382 -24.67 -1.93 -62.78
N GLY A 383 -24.52 -3.27 -62.72
CA GLY A 383 -24.55 -4.12 -63.92
C GLY A 383 -25.93 -4.13 -64.60
N VAL A 384 -27.00 -4.25 -63.82
CA VAL A 384 -28.38 -4.16 -64.34
C VAL A 384 -28.65 -2.78 -64.96
N CYS A 385 -28.18 -1.70 -64.33
CA CYS A 385 -28.28 -0.36 -64.88
C CYS A 385 -27.48 -0.21 -66.18
N GLU A 386 -26.31 -0.84 -66.28
CA GLU A 386 -25.48 -0.85 -67.48
C GLU A 386 -26.19 -1.55 -68.65
N GLU A 387 -26.88 -2.66 -68.40
CA GLU A 387 -27.74 -3.35 -69.38
C GLU A 387 -28.92 -2.48 -69.83
N GLN A 388 -29.59 -1.79 -68.91
CA GLN A 388 -30.67 -0.87 -69.25
C GLN A 388 -30.18 0.29 -70.14
N LEU A 389 -29.02 0.86 -69.85
CA LEU A 389 -28.43 1.92 -70.69
C LEU A 389 -28.04 1.38 -72.08
N ASN A 390 -27.58 0.13 -72.18
CA ASN A 390 -27.31 -0.51 -73.47
C ASN A 390 -28.60 -0.69 -74.30
N GLN A 391 -29.73 -1.02 -73.65
CA GLN A 391 -31.04 -1.13 -74.32
C GLN A 391 -31.49 0.23 -74.87
N VAL A 392 -31.42 1.28 -74.05
CA VAL A 392 -31.72 2.66 -74.48
C VAL A 392 -30.85 3.06 -75.67
N GLU A 393 -29.55 2.81 -75.60
CA GLU A 393 -28.63 3.14 -76.70
C GLU A 393 -28.98 2.38 -77.99
N THR A 394 -29.38 1.11 -77.88
CA THR A 394 -29.81 0.31 -79.03
C THR A 394 -31.08 0.87 -79.67
N LEU A 395 -32.10 1.18 -78.86
CA LEU A 395 -33.36 1.78 -79.34
C LEU A 395 -33.10 3.15 -79.99
N LEU A 396 -32.26 3.99 -79.36
CA LEU A 396 -31.86 5.28 -79.90
C LEU A 396 -31.20 5.14 -81.27
N GLN A 397 -30.25 4.20 -81.42
CA GLN A 397 -29.59 3.94 -82.69
C GLN A 397 -30.56 3.42 -83.77
N MET A 398 -31.53 2.58 -83.39
CA MET A 398 -32.57 2.08 -84.31
C MET A 398 -33.46 3.23 -84.82
N ASP A 399 -33.94 4.07 -83.92
CA ASP A 399 -34.77 5.23 -84.29
C ASP A 399 -33.99 6.27 -85.10
N MET A 400 -32.70 6.48 -84.80
CA MET A 400 -31.83 7.32 -85.64
C MET A 400 -31.70 6.78 -87.07
N ARG A 401 -31.55 5.47 -87.26
CA ARG A 401 -31.50 4.85 -88.60
C ARG A 401 -32.82 5.03 -89.35
N MET A 402 -33.95 4.90 -88.65
CA MET A 402 -35.29 5.11 -89.22
C MET A 402 -35.46 6.57 -89.68
N MET A 403 -35.11 7.53 -88.83
CA MET A 403 -35.15 8.97 -89.14
C MET A 403 -34.27 9.32 -90.33
N ASN A 404 -33.05 8.77 -90.40
CA ASN A 404 -32.14 8.97 -91.55
C ASN A 404 -32.71 8.39 -92.86
N SER A 405 -33.60 7.39 -92.78
CA SER A 405 -34.33 6.83 -93.92
C SER A 405 -35.66 7.54 -94.24
N GLY A 406 -35.96 8.65 -93.54
CA GLY A 406 -37.17 9.44 -93.73
C GLY A 406 -38.42 8.90 -93.04
N LYS A 407 -38.29 7.89 -92.16
CA LYS A 407 -39.39 7.31 -91.39
C LYS A 407 -39.47 7.95 -89.98
N PRO A 408 -40.66 8.14 -89.40
CA PRO A 408 -40.79 8.66 -88.04
C PRO A 408 -40.24 7.65 -87.03
N ALA A 409 -39.74 8.17 -85.90
CA ALA A 409 -39.30 7.35 -84.77
C ALA A 409 -40.46 6.55 -84.17
N GLN A 410 -40.20 5.30 -83.78
CA GLN A 410 -41.23 4.38 -83.27
C GLN A 410 -41.10 4.07 -81.78
N HIS A 411 -39.91 4.20 -81.20
CA HIS A 411 -39.60 3.72 -79.85
C HIS A 411 -39.47 4.87 -78.84
N THR A 412 -40.00 6.06 -79.13
CA THR A 412 -39.83 7.26 -78.28
C THR A 412 -40.41 7.10 -76.88
N ALA A 413 -41.61 6.54 -76.75
CA ALA A 413 -42.25 6.33 -75.45
C ALA A 413 -41.52 5.28 -74.59
N GLU A 414 -41.06 4.19 -75.21
CA GLU A 414 -40.28 3.14 -74.55
C GLU A 414 -38.92 3.68 -74.07
N MET A 415 -38.25 4.45 -74.92
CA MET A 415 -36.98 5.08 -74.59
C MET A 415 -37.11 6.12 -73.46
N GLU A 416 -38.17 6.92 -73.41
CA GLU A 416 -38.42 7.83 -72.27
C GLU A 416 -38.62 7.05 -70.96
N ALA A 417 -39.43 6.00 -70.98
CA ALA A 417 -39.64 5.15 -69.81
C ALA A 417 -38.34 4.49 -69.32
N ASP A 418 -37.52 3.99 -70.25
CA ASP A 418 -36.24 3.35 -69.93
C ASP A 418 -35.19 4.35 -69.41
N LEU A 419 -35.16 5.58 -69.96
CA LEU A 419 -34.32 6.67 -69.47
C LEU A 419 -34.73 7.11 -68.05
N GLU A 420 -36.02 7.20 -67.75
CA GLU A 420 -36.51 7.48 -66.39
C GLU A 420 -36.18 6.35 -65.42
N LYS A 421 -36.33 5.09 -65.85
CA LYS A 421 -35.96 3.92 -65.05
C LYS A 421 -34.46 3.90 -64.74
N ALA A 422 -33.61 4.20 -65.73
CA ALA A 422 -32.17 4.31 -65.54
C ALA A 422 -31.78 5.44 -64.57
N GLU A 423 -32.42 6.60 -64.66
CA GLU A 423 -32.23 7.70 -63.70
C GLU A 423 -32.60 7.28 -62.27
N GLY A 424 -33.72 6.58 -62.11
CA GLY A 424 -34.16 6.02 -60.83
C GLY A 424 -33.13 5.06 -60.23
N MET A 425 -32.61 4.12 -61.03
CA MET A 425 -31.57 3.18 -60.60
C MET A 425 -30.29 3.89 -60.16
N ILE A 426 -29.79 4.84 -60.96
CA ILE A 426 -28.57 5.61 -60.63
C ILE A 426 -28.74 6.39 -59.32
N ARG A 427 -29.92 6.97 -59.07
CA ARG A 427 -30.21 7.65 -57.80
C ARG A 427 -30.12 6.71 -56.60
N PHE A 428 -30.68 5.50 -56.69
CA PHE A 428 -30.56 4.50 -55.62
C PHE A 428 -29.11 4.03 -55.43
N LEU A 429 -28.38 3.80 -56.52
CA LEU A 429 -26.96 3.45 -56.46
C LEU A 429 -26.12 4.53 -55.77
N PHE A 430 -26.37 5.81 -56.01
CA PHE A 430 -25.68 6.89 -55.29
C PHE A 430 -25.99 6.91 -53.79
N ASN A 431 -27.23 6.60 -53.38
CA ASN A 431 -27.58 6.48 -51.96
C ASN A 431 -26.80 5.34 -51.29
N ASP A 432 -26.71 4.18 -51.95
CA ASP A 432 -25.94 3.05 -51.43
C ASP A 432 -24.44 3.36 -51.37
N VAL A 433 -23.88 4.05 -52.36
CA VAL A 433 -22.50 4.54 -52.33
C VAL A 433 -22.28 5.54 -51.19
N GLN A 434 -23.25 6.41 -50.91
CA GLN A 434 -23.16 7.34 -49.78
C GLN A 434 -23.14 6.58 -48.45
N LEU A 435 -23.97 5.54 -48.31
CA LEU A 435 -23.93 4.64 -47.14
C LEU A 435 -22.55 4.00 -46.97
N LEU A 436 -21.87 3.61 -48.06
CA LEU A 436 -20.50 3.11 -48.03
C LEU A 436 -19.49 4.18 -47.57
N LYS A 437 -19.64 5.44 -48.01
CA LYS A 437 -18.79 6.57 -47.61
C LYS A 437 -18.95 6.90 -46.13
N ASP A 438 -20.20 7.01 -45.66
CA ASP A 438 -20.53 7.27 -44.25
C ASP A 438 -20.03 6.12 -43.36
N GLY A 439 -20.13 4.90 -43.87
CA GLY A 439 -19.57 3.69 -43.28
C GLY A 439 -18.05 3.55 -43.40
N ARG A 440 -17.31 4.48 -44.02
CA ARG A 440 -15.84 4.41 -44.21
C ARG A 440 -15.36 3.11 -44.87
N HIS A 441 -16.14 2.55 -45.79
CA HIS A 441 -15.75 1.32 -46.49
C HIS A 441 -14.59 1.59 -47.48
N LEU A 442 -13.59 0.70 -47.52
CA LEU A 442 -12.39 0.87 -48.36
C LEU A 442 -12.70 1.03 -49.85
N GLN A 443 -13.77 0.37 -50.33
CA GLN A 443 -14.19 0.41 -51.74
C GLN A 443 -15.17 1.53 -52.08
N ALA A 444 -15.55 2.40 -51.13
CA ALA A 444 -16.58 3.42 -51.35
C ALA A 444 -16.25 4.35 -52.54
N GLU A 445 -14.98 4.76 -52.66
CA GLU A 445 -14.53 5.64 -53.73
C GLU A 445 -14.50 4.93 -55.10
N GLN A 446 -14.14 3.65 -55.11
CA GLN A 446 -14.19 2.83 -56.33
C GLN A 446 -15.64 2.66 -56.81
N MET A 447 -16.57 2.38 -55.89
CA MET A 447 -17.99 2.26 -56.21
C MET A 447 -18.58 3.58 -56.68
N TYR A 448 -18.21 4.71 -56.06
CA TYR A 448 -18.60 6.04 -56.51
C TYR A 448 -18.20 6.30 -57.96
N ARG A 449 -16.95 6.03 -58.33
CA ARG A 449 -16.49 6.21 -59.72
C ARG A 449 -17.24 5.33 -60.71
N ARG A 450 -17.61 4.10 -60.32
CA ARG A 450 -18.41 3.21 -61.17
C ARG A 450 -19.80 3.78 -61.43
N VAL A 451 -20.51 4.21 -60.38
CA VAL A 451 -21.86 4.81 -60.49
C VAL A 451 -21.81 6.15 -61.24
N TYR A 452 -20.77 6.95 -61.02
CA TYR A 452 -20.59 8.23 -61.71
C TYR A 452 -20.47 8.06 -63.23
N ARG A 453 -19.75 7.03 -63.72
CA ARG A 453 -19.67 6.74 -65.17
C ARG A 453 -21.03 6.36 -65.77
N LEU A 454 -21.87 5.63 -65.03
CA LEU A 454 -23.24 5.33 -65.47
C LEU A 454 -24.09 6.60 -65.56
N HIS A 455 -23.94 7.50 -64.58
CA HIS A 455 -24.60 8.80 -64.59
C HIS A 455 -24.18 9.65 -65.79
N GLU A 456 -22.87 9.75 -66.07
CA GLU A 456 -22.34 10.45 -67.23
C GLU A 456 -22.90 9.88 -68.54
N ARG A 457 -22.93 8.55 -68.66
CA ARG A 457 -23.49 7.86 -69.83
C ARG A 457 -24.98 8.13 -70.01
N LEU A 458 -25.77 8.12 -68.92
CA LEU A 458 -27.18 8.51 -68.95
C LEU A 458 -27.38 9.94 -69.44
N VAL A 459 -26.60 10.89 -68.91
CA VAL A 459 -26.67 12.31 -69.30
C VAL A 459 -26.37 12.49 -70.78
N ASN A 460 -25.38 11.78 -71.30
CA ASN A 460 -25.04 11.78 -72.73
C ASN A 460 -26.17 11.22 -73.59
N LEU A 461 -26.73 10.04 -73.24
CA LEU A 461 -27.85 9.44 -73.96
C LEU A 461 -29.10 10.33 -73.94
N ARG A 462 -29.42 10.97 -72.80
CA ARG A 462 -30.51 11.95 -72.71
C ARG A 462 -30.29 13.16 -73.61
N SER A 463 -29.07 13.69 -73.62
CA SER A 463 -28.72 14.83 -74.46
C SER A 463 -28.87 14.48 -75.94
N GLU A 464 -28.41 13.30 -76.34
CA GLU A 464 -28.52 12.82 -77.72
C GLU A 464 -29.97 12.55 -78.12
N TYR A 465 -30.77 11.91 -77.26
CA TYR A 465 -32.21 11.72 -77.46
C TYR A 465 -32.93 13.06 -77.66
N ASN A 466 -32.69 14.04 -76.77
CA ASN A 466 -33.34 15.34 -76.83
C ASN A 466 -32.98 16.13 -78.10
N LEU A 467 -31.68 16.16 -78.45
CA LEU A 467 -31.21 16.88 -79.64
C LEU A 467 -31.74 16.24 -80.93
N ARG A 468 -31.67 14.90 -81.06
CA ARG A 468 -31.95 14.24 -82.34
C ARG A 468 -33.41 13.92 -82.57
N LEU A 469 -34.15 13.57 -81.53
CA LEU A 469 -35.52 13.06 -81.65
C LEU A 469 -36.55 14.07 -81.12
N LYS A 470 -36.28 14.73 -80.00
CA LYS A 470 -37.26 15.63 -79.36
C LYS A 470 -37.26 17.05 -79.95
N SER A 471 -36.12 17.55 -80.42
CA SER A 471 -36.00 18.87 -81.05
C SER A 471 -36.02 18.85 -82.59
N GLY A 472 -35.95 17.68 -83.22
CA GLY A 472 -35.99 17.51 -84.68
C GLY A 472 -34.76 18.05 -85.43
N VAL A 473 -33.68 18.40 -84.73
CA VAL A 473 -32.48 18.98 -85.35
C VAL A 473 -31.59 17.87 -85.90
N THR A 474 -31.67 17.65 -87.22
CA THR A 474 -30.65 16.92 -87.96
C THR A 474 -29.42 17.81 -88.10
N THR A 475 -28.26 17.36 -87.61
CA THR A 475 -26.99 18.07 -87.76
C THR A 475 -26.53 18.01 -89.22
N SER A 476 -27.09 18.88 -90.07
CA SER A 476 -26.50 19.19 -91.36
C SER A 476 -25.52 20.35 -91.19
N GLN A 477 -24.23 20.01 -91.35
CA GLN A 477 -23.09 20.87 -91.69
C GLN A 477 -22.98 22.23 -90.96
N ILE A 478 -22.06 22.32 -90.00
CA ILE A 478 -21.50 23.60 -89.55
C ILE A 478 -20.20 23.85 -90.33
N PRO A 479 -20.08 24.94 -91.12
CA PRO A 479 -18.78 25.38 -91.63
C PRO A 479 -17.96 26.02 -90.51
N MET A 480 -16.64 25.83 -90.56
CA MET A 480 -15.65 26.37 -89.65
C MET A 480 -15.82 27.87 -89.35
N THR A 481 -15.63 28.23 -88.07
CA THR A 481 -14.91 29.46 -87.73
C THR A 481 -14.07 29.21 -86.47
N GLN A 482 -12.76 29.37 -86.62
CA GLN A 482 -11.79 29.51 -85.53
C GLN A 482 -12.20 30.67 -84.62
N ILE A 483 -12.00 30.57 -83.30
CA ILE A 483 -11.50 31.67 -82.45
C ILE A 483 -10.88 31.09 -81.16
N HIS A 484 -9.81 31.78 -80.78
CA HIS A 484 -8.79 31.59 -79.76
C HIS A 484 -9.25 31.61 -78.29
N THR A 485 -8.59 30.75 -77.49
CA THR A 485 -8.04 30.93 -76.12
C THR A 485 -8.64 31.93 -75.12
N SER A 486 -8.92 31.45 -73.91
CA SER A 486 -8.24 31.92 -72.68
C SER A 486 -8.56 31.02 -71.47
N GLN A 487 -7.49 30.57 -70.80
CA GLN A 487 -7.46 29.82 -69.55
C GLN A 487 -7.63 30.72 -68.31
N ILE A 488 -7.75 30.07 -67.14
CA ILE A 488 -7.29 30.44 -65.77
C ILE A 488 -8.41 30.94 -64.83
N PRO A 489 -8.37 30.64 -63.50
CA PRO A 489 -7.42 29.81 -62.74
C PRO A 489 -7.96 28.47 -62.25
#